data_AF-A0A519GY25-F1
#
_entry.id   AF-A0A519GY25-F1
#
_cell.length_a   1.000
_cell.length_b   1.000
_cell.length_c   1.000
_cell.angle_alpha   90.00
_cell.angle_beta   90.00
_cell.angle_gamma   90.00
#
_symmetry.space_group_name_H-M   'P 1'
#
loop_
_entity.id
_entity.type
_entity.pdbx_description
1 polymer ?
#
loop_
_entity_poly.entity_id
_entity_poly.type
_entity_poly.pdbx_seq_one_letter_code
_entity_poly.pdbx_strand_id
1 'polypeptide(L)'
;AEYTFGGAPDDVMLVRVGLGVGSGLLAGGQPMRGSRFAAGEIGHVTVGTDGGPLCACGKVGCLEAWLAVPSLQARIAADGTGREATLRDAGERLGIALAPIVGALDLSEIVLSGPHELLDGTLADATVETLRTRTLARFHDGVRVRMTTQGDDIVLRGAAVMVLSGQLGVS
;
A
#
# COMPACT_ATOMS: atom_id res chain seq x y z
N ALA A 1 -4.73 5.57 -13.55
CA ALA A 1 -3.76 4.74 -14.29
C ALA A 1 -4.09 3.26 -14.12
N GLU A 2 -3.99 2.67 -12.92
CA GLU A 2 -4.42 1.27 -12.69
C GLU A 2 -5.88 1.03 -13.08
N TYR A 3 -6.78 1.92 -12.68
CA TYR A 3 -8.19 1.85 -13.08
C TYR A 3 -8.38 2.07 -14.59
N THR A 4 -8.01 3.25 -15.08
CA THR A 4 -8.23 3.66 -16.48
C THR A 4 -7.51 2.81 -17.54
N PHE A 5 -6.29 2.35 -17.25
CA PHE A 5 -5.43 1.66 -18.23
C PHE A 5 -5.00 0.26 -17.80
N GLY A 6 -5.05 -0.04 -16.50
CA GLY A 6 -4.60 -1.31 -15.94
C GLY A 6 -5.71 -2.33 -15.70
N GLY A 7 -6.98 -1.94 -15.91
CA GLY A 7 -8.13 -2.83 -15.70
C GLY A 7 -8.41 -3.16 -14.24
N ALA A 8 -7.94 -2.35 -13.30
CA ALA A 8 -8.28 -2.49 -11.89
C ALA A 8 -9.79 -2.27 -11.69
N PRO A 9 -10.42 -2.95 -10.70
CA PRO A 9 -11.85 -2.77 -10.41
C PRO A 9 -12.16 -1.38 -9.84
N ASP A 10 -13.45 -1.08 -9.74
CA ASP A 10 -13.99 0.17 -9.17
C ASP A 10 -13.51 0.43 -7.74
N ASP A 11 -13.36 -0.63 -6.95
CA ASP A 11 -12.88 -0.61 -5.57
C ASP A 11 -11.44 -1.13 -5.52
N VAL A 12 -10.48 -0.20 -5.56
CA VAL A 12 -9.05 -0.53 -5.60
C VAL A 12 -8.23 0.45 -4.79
N MET A 13 -7.27 -0.08 -4.04
CA MET A 13 -6.25 0.70 -3.34
C MET A 13 -4.88 0.51 -3.98
N LEU A 14 -4.22 1.61 -4.37
CA LEU A 14 -2.82 1.61 -4.74
C LEU A 14 -1.98 2.01 -3.53
N VAL A 15 -0.98 1.22 -3.16
CA VAL A 15 0.03 1.54 -2.15
C VAL A 15 1.37 1.76 -2.85
N ARG A 16 1.92 2.97 -2.72
CA ARG A 16 3.22 3.36 -3.29
C ARG A 16 4.28 3.34 -2.19
N VAL A 17 5.35 2.57 -2.39
CA VAL A 17 6.47 2.43 -1.47
C VAL A 17 7.79 2.84 -2.14
N GLY A 18 8.32 3.99 -1.76
CA GLY A 18 9.56 4.57 -2.29
C GLY A 18 10.40 5.15 -1.17
N LEU A 19 10.78 6.43 -1.30
CA LEU A 19 11.40 7.17 -0.18
C LEU A 19 10.44 7.31 1.02
N GLY A 20 9.13 7.29 0.75
CA GLY A 20 8.08 7.24 1.75
C GLY A 20 6.99 6.23 1.37
N VAL A 21 5.90 6.24 2.13
CA VAL A 21 4.73 5.38 1.87
C VAL A 21 3.47 6.21 1.78
N GLY A 22 2.77 6.07 0.66
CA GLY A 22 1.48 6.72 0.43
C GLY A 22 0.51 5.79 -0.26
N SER A 23 -0.76 6.17 -0.32
CA SER A 23 -1.76 5.39 -1.04
C SER A 23 -2.78 6.27 -1.75
N GLY A 24 -3.40 5.70 -2.77
CA GLY A 24 -4.57 6.25 -3.44
C GLY A 24 -5.67 5.20 -3.44
N LEU A 25 -6.92 5.63 -3.31
CA LEU A 25 -8.06 4.74 -3.14
C LEU A 25 -9.19 5.16 -4.06
N LEU A 26 -9.72 4.20 -4.80
CA LEU A 26 -10.99 4.33 -5.52
C LEU A 26 -12.06 3.52 -4.79
N ALA A 27 -13.25 4.11 -4.66
CA ALA A 27 -14.45 3.41 -4.22
C ALA A 27 -15.59 3.73 -5.20
N GLY A 28 -16.22 2.71 -5.78
CA GLY A 28 -17.21 2.88 -6.85
C GLY A 28 -16.65 3.64 -8.06
N GLY A 29 -15.37 3.42 -8.40
CA GLY A 29 -14.67 4.11 -9.49
C GLY A 29 -14.34 5.57 -9.20
N GLN A 30 -14.61 6.07 -7.99
CA GLN A 30 -14.39 7.46 -7.60
C GLN A 30 -13.18 7.60 -6.67
N PRO A 31 -12.25 8.54 -6.97
CA PRO A 31 -11.12 8.80 -6.08
C PRO A 31 -11.56 9.35 -4.72
N MET A 32 -11.18 8.64 -3.66
CA MET A 32 -11.35 9.12 -2.30
C MET A 32 -10.30 10.19 -2.00
N ARG A 33 -10.76 11.41 -1.71
CA ARG A 33 -9.90 12.55 -1.37
C ARG A 33 -9.87 12.86 0.13
N GLY A 34 -10.96 12.53 0.83
CA GLY A 34 -11.18 12.95 2.22
C GLY A 34 -11.49 14.44 2.34
N SER A 35 -12.00 14.86 3.50
CA SER A 35 -12.47 16.24 3.73
C SER A 35 -11.37 17.31 3.65
N ARG A 36 -10.11 16.90 3.76
CA ARG A 36 -8.93 17.78 3.71
C ARG A 36 -7.93 17.38 2.62
N PHE A 37 -8.36 16.61 1.62
CA PHE A 37 -7.49 16.12 0.55
C PHE A 37 -6.29 15.28 1.04
N ALA A 38 -6.45 14.61 2.19
CA ALA A 38 -5.41 13.83 2.86
C ALA A 38 -5.77 12.33 2.97
N ALA A 39 -6.74 11.86 2.19
CA ALA A 39 -7.00 10.43 2.10
C ALA A 39 -5.75 9.73 1.53
N GLY A 40 -5.43 8.58 2.12
CA GLY A 40 -4.30 7.76 1.67
C GLY A 40 -2.96 8.03 2.38
N GLU A 41 -2.92 8.92 3.38
CA GLU A 41 -1.78 9.17 4.28
C GLU A 41 -1.52 8.01 5.27
N ILE A 42 -1.53 6.77 4.78
CA ILE A 42 -1.33 5.56 5.58
C ILE A 42 0.11 5.41 6.07
N GLY A 43 1.09 6.05 5.40
CA GLY A 43 2.50 5.98 5.76
C GLY A 43 2.78 6.47 7.18
N HIS A 44 1.99 7.42 7.67
CA HIS A 44 2.14 7.96 9.02
C HIS A 44 1.18 7.35 10.04
N VAL A 45 0.46 6.28 9.69
CA VAL A 45 -0.31 5.51 10.68
C VAL A 45 0.66 4.66 11.49
N THR A 46 0.59 4.74 12.83
CA THR A 46 1.36 3.86 13.71
C THR A 46 0.76 2.46 13.67
N VAL A 47 1.59 1.46 13.40
CA VAL A 47 1.16 0.08 13.16
C VAL A 47 1.62 -0.80 14.31
N GLY A 48 0.65 -1.46 14.95
CA GLY A 48 0.89 -2.30 16.13
C GLY A 48 1.02 -1.48 17.41
N THR A 49 1.33 -2.18 18.51
CA THR A 49 1.50 -1.61 19.85
C THR A 49 2.83 -2.02 20.50
N ASP A 50 3.68 -2.72 19.75
CA ASP A 50 4.99 -3.25 20.12
C ASP A 50 6.14 -2.27 19.84
N GLY A 51 5.81 -1.03 19.49
CA GLY A 51 6.79 0.02 19.17
C GLY A 51 7.18 0.01 17.69
N GLY A 52 8.47 0.10 17.42
CA GLY A 52 9.00 0.10 16.05
C GLY A 52 10.10 1.13 15.80
N PRO A 53 10.50 1.30 14.53
CA PRO A 53 11.49 2.29 14.14
C PRO A 53 10.94 3.72 14.29
N LEU A 54 11.84 4.67 14.52
CA LEU A 54 11.52 6.09 14.52
C LEU A 54 11.21 6.56 13.09
N CYS A 55 10.08 7.24 12.92
CA CYS A 55 9.69 7.86 11.66
C CYS A 55 10.20 9.30 11.59
N ALA A 56 10.47 9.79 10.38
CA ALA A 56 10.86 11.18 10.13
C ALA A 56 9.80 12.20 10.59
N CYS A 57 8.53 11.80 10.70
CA CYS A 57 7.47 12.65 11.26
C CYS A 57 7.54 12.82 12.79
N GLY A 58 8.48 12.14 13.46
CA GLY A 58 8.68 12.21 14.92
C GLY A 58 7.93 11.15 15.73
N LYS A 59 7.05 10.37 15.08
CA LYS A 59 6.36 9.24 15.73
C LYS A 59 7.17 7.95 15.65
N VAL A 60 6.82 6.99 16.50
CA VAL A 60 7.40 5.63 16.50
C VAL A 60 6.42 4.66 15.85
N GLY A 61 6.94 3.74 15.04
CA GLY A 61 6.19 2.64 14.47
C GLY A 61 5.24 3.02 13.34
N CYS A 62 5.45 4.18 12.68
CA CYS A 62 4.71 4.50 11.47
C CYS A 62 4.96 3.48 10.36
N LEU A 63 3.94 3.17 9.56
CA LEU A 63 4.03 2.25 8.43
C LEU A 63 5.21 2.56 7.49
N GLU A 64 5.45 3.84 7.22
CA GLU A 64 6.58 4.30 6.42
C GLU A 64 7.94 3.89 7.01
N ALA A 65 8.09 3.97 8.33
CA ALA A 65 9.36 3.60 8.97
C ALA A 65 9.65 2.10 8.84
N TRP A 66 8.62 1.28 8.61
CA TRP A 66 8.74 -0.15 8.34
C TRP A 66 9.00 -0.48 6.86
N LEU A 67 8.40 0.28 5.93
CA LEU A 67 8.35 -0.08 4.50
C LEU A 67 9.16 0.82 3.56
N ALA A 68 9.50 2.04 3.94
CA ALA A 68 10.25 2.93 3.05
C ALA A 68 11.53 2.23 2.58
N VAL A 69 11.86 2.37 1.29
CA VAL A 69 12.97 1.67 0.65
C VAL A 69 14.29 1.87 1.42
N PRO A 70 14.66 3.09 1.86
CA PRO A 70 15.86 3.28 2.67
C PRO A 70 15.81 2.53 4.00
N SER A 71 14.65 2.48 4.65
CA SER A 71 14.45 1.75 5.92
C SER A 71 14.61 0.24 5.73
N LEU A 72 13.98 -0.32 4.69
CA LEU A 72 14.12 -1.75 4.36
C LEU A 72 15.57 -2.11 4.06
N GLN A 73 16.25 -1.33 3.22
CA GLN A 73 17.64 -1.57 2.87
C GLN A 73 18.57 -1.48 4.08
N ALA A 74 18.39 -0.47 4.94
CA ALA A 74 19.17 -0.31 6.16
C ALA A 74 18.96 -1.49 7.12
N ARG A 75 17.72 -1.93 7.30
CA ARG A 75 17.39 -3.09 8.14
C ARG A 75 17.97 -4.39 7.57
N ILE A 76 17.81 -4.64 6.28
CA ILE A 76 18.40 -5.82 5.60
C ILE A 76 19.93 -5.84 5.75
N ALA A 77 20.59 -4.68 5.69
CA ALA A 77 22.03 -4.58 5.85
C ALA A 77 22.50 -4.75 7.32
N ALA A 78 21.67 -4.33 8.27
CA ALA A 78 21.99 -4.39 9.70
C ALA A 78 21.62 -5.73 10.35
N ASP A 79 20.63 -6.45 9.81
CA ASP A 79 20.02 -7.59 10.46
C ASP A 79 20.70 -8.91 10.11
N GLY A 80 21.17 -9.63 11.13
CA GLY A 80 21.75 -10.97 11.02
C GLY A 80 20.71 -12.08 10.82
N THR A 81 19.40 -11.77 10.95
CA THR A 81 18.30 -12.73 10.72
C THR A 81 18.00 -12.98 9.25
N GLY A 82 18.49 -12.11 8.36
CA GLY A 82 18.43 -12.26 6.90
C GLY A 82 17.32 -11.47 6.22
N ARG A 83 17.50 -11.22 4.91
CA ARG A 83 16.63 -10.41 4.05
C ARG A 83 15.15 -10.80 4.16
N GLU A 84 14.85 -12.10 4.13
CA GLU A 84 13.48 -12.60 4.12
C GLU A 84 12.71 -12.28 5.41
N ALA A 85 13.36 -12.34 6.57
CA ALA A 85 12.73 -12.02 7.84
C ALA A 85 12.32 -10.54 7.91
N THR A 86 13.21 -9.65 7.44
CA THR A 86 12.91 -8.20 7.34
C THR A 86 11.72 -7.94 6.42
N LEU A 87 11.68 -8.57 5.24
CA LEU A 87 10.59 -8.40 4.28
C LEU A 87 9.27 -8.97 4.81
N ARG A 88 9.31 -10.10 5.52
CA ARG A 88 8.14 -10.71 6.15
C ARG A 88 7.53 -9.79 7.21
N ASP A 89 8.33 -9.28 8.15
CA ASP A 89 7.84 -8.34 9.17
C ASP A 89 7.27 -7.07 8.52
N ALA A 90 7.92 -6.51 7.50
CA ALA A 90 7.38 -5.37 6.76
C ALA A 90 6.01 -5.67 6.10
N GLY A 91 5.85 -6.87 5.54
CA GLY A 91 4.58 -7.33 4.97
C GLY A 91 3.49 -7.53 6.03
N GLU A 92 3.84 -8.05 7.20
CA GLU A 92 2.94 -8.13 8.35
C GLU A 92 2.46 -6.74 8.78
N ARG A 93 3.36 -5.74 8.85
CA ARG A 93 2.96 -4.35 9.16
C ARG A 93 2.04 -3.76 8.11
N LEU A 94 2.31 -4.02 6.83
CA LEU A 94 1.41 -3.58 5.76
C LEU A 94 0.03 -4.24 5.91
N GLY A 95 -0.04 -5.54 6.14
CA GLY A 95 -1.30 -6.25 6.34
C GLY A 95 -2.08 -5.74 7.57
N ILE A 96 -1.41 -5.46 8.69
CA ILE A 96 -2.04 -4.88 9.89
C ILE A 96 -2.65 -3.51 9.57
N ALA A 97 -1.96 -2.67 8.80
CA ALA A 97 -2.44 -1.35 8.43
C ALA A 97 -3.61 -1.41 7.43
N LEU A 98 -3.58 -2.36 6.50
CA LEU A 98 -4.59 -2.49 5.45
C LEU A 98 -5.85 -3.25 5.90
N ALA A 99 -5.75 -4.19 6.85
CA ALA A 99 -6.88 -4.99 7.34
C ALA A 99 -8.12 -4.15 7.73
N PRO A 100 -8.02 -3.07 8.54
CA PRO A 100 -9.18 -2.25 8.88
C PRO A 100 -9.76 -1.51 7.66
N ILE A 101 -8.93 -1.17 6.66
CA ILE A 101 -9.40 -0.50 5.44
C ILE A 101 -10.16 -1.49 4.56
N VAL A 102 -9.62 -2.69 4.38
CA VAL A 102 -10.29 -3.80 3.66
C VAL A 102 -11.62 -4.13 4.33
N GLY A 103 -11.65 -4.29 5.66
CA GLY A 103 -12.89 -4.60 6.38
C GLY A 103 -13.91 -3.46 6.38
N ALA A 104 -13.47 -2.20 6.33
CA ALA A 104 -14.38 -1.05 6.33
C ALA A 104 -14.98 -0.74 4.95
N LEU A 105 -14.24 -1.05 3.88
CA LEU A 105 -14.57 -0.64 2.51
C LEU A 105 -14.84 -1.81 1.56
N ASP A 106 -14.76 -3.04 2.05
CA ASP A 106 -14.96 -4.26 1.24
C ASP A 106 -14.04 -4.30 0.01
N LEU A 107 -12.77 -3.90 0.19
CA LEU A 107 -11.82 -3.81 -0.91
C LEU A 107 -11.41 -5.19 -1.40
N SER A 108 -11.55 -5.42 -2.71
CA SER A 108 -11.15 -6.67 -3.36
C SER A 108 -9.75 -6.63 -3.99
N GLU A 109 -9.17 -5.45 -4.18
CA GLU A 109 -7.87 -5.31 -4.83
C GLU A 109 -6.96 -4.25 -4.19
N ILE A 110 -5.73 -4.67 -3.91
CA ILE A 110 -4.62 -3.83 -3.46
C ILE A 110 -3.48 -3.96 -4.48
N VAL A 111 -3.08 -2.84 -5.04
CA VAL A 111 -1.97 -2.75 -5.99
C VAL A 111 -0.76 -2.14 -5.29
N LEU A 112 0.40 -2.77 -5.40
CA LEU A 112 1.68 -2.29 -4.88
C LEU A 112 2.49 -1.62 -5.99
N SER A 113 3.13 -0.49 -5.68
CA SER A 113 4.02 0.23 -6.59
C SER A 113 5.33 0.60 -5.90
N GLY A 114 6.44 0.18 -6.50
CA GLY A 114 7.79 0.39 -5.98
C GLY A 114 8.72 -0.74 -6.43
N PRO A 115 9.93 -0.85 -5.85
CA PRO A 115 10.92 -1.82 -6.29
C PRO A 115 10.42 -3.27 -6.13
N HIS A 116 10.31 -4.00 -7.24
CA HIS A 116 9.78 -5.36 -7.26
C HIS A 116 10.56 -6.30 -6.34
N GLU A 117 11.88 -6.17 -6.31
CA GLU A 117 12.77 -7.00 -5.50
C GLU A 117 12.52 -6.88 -3.99
N LEU A 118 11.86 -5.81 -3.54
CA LEU A 118 11.50 -5.60 -2.13
C LEU A 118 10.03 -5.91 -1.84
N LEU A 119 9.12 -5.58 -2.77
CA LEU A 119 7.68 -5.62 -2.52
C LEU A 119 7.02 -6.93 -2.96
N ASP A 120 7.54 -7.58 -4.00
CA ASP A 120 7.02 -8.84 -4.50
C ASP A 120 7.52 -10.03 -3.65
N GLY A 121 6.85 -11.19 -3.79
CA GLY A 121 7.17 -12.40 -3.02
C GLY A 121 6.93 -12.22 -1.52
N THR A 122 7.95 -12.41 -0.68
CA THR A 122 7.82 -12.54 0.78
C THR A 122 7.02 -11.42 1.46
N LEU A 123 7.20 -10.16 1.04
CA LEU A 123 6.46 -9.03 1.63
C LEU A 123 4.98 -9.08 1.23
N ALA A 124 4.68 -9.26 -0.06
CA ALA A 124 3.33 -9.39 -0.57
C ALA A 124 2.61 -10.60 0.06
N ASP A 125 3.28 -11.76 0.14
CA ASP A 125 2.74 -12.98 0.73
C ASP A 125 2.41 -12.79 2.21
N ALA A 126 3.31 -12.18 2.98
CA ALA A 126 3.07 -11.87 4.40
C ALA A 126 1.92 -10.85 4.58
N THR A 127 1.78 -9.91 3.65
CA THR A 127 0.64 -8.98 3.62
C THR A 127 -0.68 -9.73 3.44
N VAL A 128 -0.76 -10.63 2.44
CA VAL A 128 -1.94 -11.45 2.17
C VAL A 128 -2.30 -12.31 3.38
N GLU A 129 -1.32 -12.99 3.97
CA GLU A 129 -1.56 -13.86 5.12
C GLU A 129 -2.05 -13.07 6.34
N THR A 130 -1.50 -11.88 6.56
CA THR A 130 -1.94 -11.00 7.63
C THR A 130 -3.35 -10.48 7.39
N LEU A 131 -3.71 -10.15 6.14
CA LEU A 131 -5.09 -9.75 5.80
C LEU A 131 -6.08 -10.88 6.09
N ARG A 132 -5.75 -12.12 5.72
CA ARG A 132 -6.58 -13.30 6.01
C ARG A 132 -6.83 -13.49 7.50
N THR A 133 -5.79 -13.41 8.31
CA THR A 133 -5.91 -13.62 9.76
C THR A 133 -6.61 -12.48 10.50
N ARG A 134 -6.74 -11.30 9.89
CA ARG A 134 -7.27 -10.08 10.55
C ARG A 134 -8.60 -9.58 10.00
N THR A 135 -9.18 -10.25 9.00
CA THR A 135 -10.47 -9.88 8.42
C THR A 135 -11.41 -11.09 8.42
N LEU A 136 -12.71 -10.86 8.23
CA LEU A 136 -13.68 -11.96 8.16
C LEU A 136 -13.48 -12.76 6.86
N ALA A 137 -13.64 -14.09 6.93
CA ALA A 137 -13.45 -14.99 5.79
C ALA A 137 -14.16 -14.54 4.50
N ARG A 138 -15.40 -14.07 4.64
CA ARG A 138 -16.20 -13.57 3.52
C ARG A 138 -15.57 -12.39 2.79
N PHE A 139 -14.75 -11.59 3.47
CA PHE A 139 -14.12 -10.40 2.91
C PHE A 139 -12.71 -10.68 2.37
N HIS A 140 -11.94 -11.64 2.93
CA HIS A 140 -10.58 -11.89 2.45
C HIS A 140 -10.43 -12.94 1.34
N ASP A 141 -11.40 -13.82 1.13
CA ASP A 141 -11.30 -14.88 0.11
C ASP A 141 -11.21 -14.35 -1.33
N GLY A 142 -11.46 -13.05 -1.53
CA GLY A 142 -11.31 -12.34 -2.80
C GLY A 142 -10.24 -11.25 -2.84
N VAL A 143 -9.54 -10.94 -1.74
CA VAL A 143 -8.57 -9.83 -1.71
C VAL A 143 -7.32 -10.22 -2.47
N ARG A 144 -7.06 -9.52 -3.58
CA ARG A 144 -5.82 -9.67 -4.36
C ARG A 144 -4.83 -8.59 -3.99
N VAL A 145 -3.62 -8.99 -3.60
CA VAL A 145 -2.47 -8.10 -3.50
C VAL A 145 -1.55 -8.38 -4.68
N ARG A 146 -1.27 -7.40 -5.53
CA ARG A 146 -0.40 -7.57 -6.71
C ARG A 146 0.47 -6.36 -6.96
N MET A 147 1.55 -6.54 -7.73
CA MET A 147 2.32 -5.42 -8.26
C MET A 147 1.55 -4.69 -9.38
N THR A 148 1.86 -3.40 -9.53
CA THR A 148 1.44 -2.60 -10.68
C THR A 148 2.04 -3.13 -11.98
N THR A 149 1.29 -3.03 -13.08
CA THR A 149 1.77 -3.30 -14.44
C THR A 149 2.04 -2.01 -15.24
N GLN A 150 1.87 -0.84 -14.61
CA GLN A 150 1.97 0.47 -15.26
C GLN A 150 3.40 1.03 -15.29
N GLY A 151 4.37 0.33 -14.70
CA GLY A 151 5.77 0.74 -14.61
C GLY A 151 5.98 1.97 -13.72
N ASP A 152 7.17 2.55 -13.83
CA ASP A 152 7.60 3.68 -12.98
C ASP A 152 6.80 4.98 -13.22
N ASP A 153 6.20 5.11 -14.40
CA ASP A 153 5.40 6.29 -14.79
C ASP A 153 3.97 6.29 -14.24
N ILE A 154 3.58 5.30 -13.42
CA ILE A 154 2.21 5.17 -12.89
C ILE A 154 1.69 6.47 -12.26
N VAL A 155 2.56 7.21 -11.55
CA VAL A 155 2.21 8.48 -10.90
C VAL A 155 1.92 9.56 -11.93
N LEU A 156 2.79 9.73 -12.93
CA LEU A 156 2.62 10.72 -14.00
C LEU A 156 1.40 10.41 -14.86
N ARG A 157 1.19 9.13 -15.21
CA ARG A 157 -0.01 8.67 -15.92
C ARG A 157 -1.28 8.90 -15.10
N GLY A 158 -1.22 8.65 -13.80
CA GLY A 158 -2.33 8.94 -12.87
C GLY A 158 -2.68 10.42 -12.83
N ALA A 159 -1.67 11.29 -12.72
CA ALA A 159 -1.85 12.74 -12.74
C ALA A 159 -2.44 13.23 -14.07
N ALA A 160 -1.95 12.72 -15.19
CA ALA A 160 -2.50 13.03 -16.52
C ALA A 160 -3.98 12.63 -16.62
N VAL A 161 -4.34 11.43 -16.16
CA VAL A 161 -5.75 10.99 -16.09
C VAL A 161 -6.59 11.96 -15.25
N MET A 162 -6.13 12.35 -14.06
CA MET A 162 -6.90 13.28 -13.21
C MET A 162 -7.15 14.63 -13.87
N VAL A 163 -6.18 15.16 -14.63
CA VAL A 163 -6.35 16.41 -15.39
C VAL A 163 -7.34 16.19 -16.54
N LEU A 164 -7.19 15.12 -17.32
CA LEU A 164 -8.07 14.81 -18.45
C LEU A 164 -9.51 14.58 -18.02
N SER A 165 -9.76 13.79 -16.98
CA SER A 165 -11.11 13.57 -16.44
C SER A 165 -11.74 14.87 -15.95
N GLY A 166 -10.96 15.75 -15.31
CA GLY A 166 -11.44 17.04 -14.84
C GLY A 166 -11.77 18.05 -15.96
N GLN A 167 -11.10 17.97 -17.11
CA GLN A 167 -11.31 18.88 -18.24
C GLN A 167 -12.31 18.35 -19.26
N LEU A 168 -12.36 17.04 -19.46
CA LEU A 168 -13.05 16.39 -20.58
C LEU A 168 -14.18 15.44 -20.14
N GLY A 169 -14.32 15.16 -18.84
CA GLY A 169 -15.37 14.27 -18.33
C GLY A 169 -15.25 12.80 -18.76
N VAL A 170 -14.09 12.40 -19.28
CA VAL A 170 -13.77 11.01 -19.61
C VAL A 170 -13.17 10.30 -18.39
N SER A 171 -13.84 9.25 -17.94
CA SER A 171 -13.40 8.34 -16.87
C SER A 171 -12.99 6.99 -17.44
#